data_AF-A0A2M8FL15-F1
#
_entry.id   AF-A0A2M8FL15-F1
#
_cell.length_a   1.000
_cell.length_b   1.000
_cell.length_c   1.000
_cell.angle_alpha   90.00
_cell.angle_beta   90.00
_cell.angle_gamma   90.00
#
_symmetry.space_group_name_H-M   'P 1'
#
loop_
_entity.id
_entity.type
_entity.pdbx_description
1 polymer ?
#
loop_
_entity_poly.entity_id
_entity_poly.type
_entity_poly.pdbx_seq_one_letter_code
_entity_poly.pdbx_strand_id
1 'polypeptide(L)'
;MGKQTGLTNERELVSKLTEWFNETIQRNKLPFKEATNESPAKYDAKTFFGDVVLWVNREARQAYSYIEIKPPFAAKENLDTL
;
A
#
# COMPACT_ATOMS: atom_id res chain seq x y z
N MET A 1 31.53 -3.75 -10.78
CA MET A 1 30.66 -3.33 -9.66
C MET A 1 29.53 -4.35 -9.56
N GLY A 2 29.38 -5.02 -8.42
CA GLY A 2 28.26 -5.95 -8.22
C GLY A 2 26.93 -5.20 -8.25
N LYS A 3 25.90 -5.80 -8.84
CA LYS A 3 24.55 -5.24 -8.84
C LYS A 3 24.08 -5.17 -7.38
N GLN A 4 23.85 -3.97 -6.85
CA GLN A 4 23.26 -3.82 -5.51
C GLN A 4 21.87 -4.45 -5.54
N THR A 5 21.72 -5.56 -4.82
CA THR A 5 20.45 -6.20 -4.49
C THR A 5 19.85 -5.47 -3.28
N GLY A 6 18.52 -5.35 -3.20
CA GLY A 6 17.84 -4.74 -2.04
C GLY A 6 17.41 -3.27 -2.22
N LEU A 7 17.80 -2.61 -3.31
CA LEU A 7 17.31 -1.25 -3.62
C LEU A 7 15.80 -1.27 -3.86
N THR A 8 15.07 -0.49 -3.07
CA THR A 8 13.62 -0.32 -3.09
C THR A 8 13.28 1.15 -3.33
N ASN A 9 12.41 1.43 -4.30
CA ASN A 9 11.80 2.75 -4.52
C ASN A 9 10.41 2.86 -3.86
N GLU A 10 9.78 4.03 -3.91
CA GLU A 10 8.44 4.27 -3.31
C GLU A 10 7.38 3.26 -3.80
N ARG A 11 7.30 3.00 -5.10
CA ARG A 11 6.33 2.06 -5.68
C ARG A 11 6.58 0.61 -5.23
N GLU A 12 7.84 0.20 -5.18
CA GLU A 12 8.23 -1.12 -4.68
C GLU A 12 7.93 -1.28 -3.18
N LEU A 13 8.16 -0.22 -2.40
CA LEU A 13 7.80 -0.17 -0.97
C LEU A 13 6.28 -0.28 -0.78
N VAL A 14 5.49 0.49 -1.53
CA VAL A 14 4.01 0.45 -1.48
C VAL A 14 3.49 -0.95 -1.77
N SER A 15 4.12 -1.66 -2.72
CA SER A 15 3.75 -3.03 -3.06
C SER A 15 4.02 -4.00 -1.90
N LYS A 16 5.22 -3.93 -1.31
CA LYS A 16 5.59 -4.73 -0.13
C LYS A 16 4.68 -4.46 1.07
N LEU A 17 4.36 -3.19 1.34
CA LEU A 17 3.44 -2.81 2.42
C LEU A 17 2.03 -3.34 2.17
N THR A 18 1.56 -3.34 0.93
CA THR A 18 0.24 -3.86 0.57
C THR A 18 0.16 -5.38 0.72
N GLU A 19 1.21 -6.11 0.35
CA GLU A 19 1.33 -7.54 0.64
C GLU A 19 1.23 -7.80 2.15
N TRP A 20 2.03 -7.08 2.94
CA TRP A 20 2.02 -7.19 4.40
C TRP A 20 0.66 -6.83 5.03
N PHE A 21 -0.02 -5.79 4.53
CA PHE A 21 -1.38 -5.46 4.96
C PHE A 21 -2.34 -6.62 4.72
N ASN A 22 -2.33 -7.21 3.52
CA ASN A 22 -3.20 -8.34 3.19
C ASN A 22 -2.90 -9.57 4.05
N GLU A 23 -1.63 -9.89 4.31
CA GLU A 23 -1.26 -10.95 5.26
C GLU A 23 -1.82 -10.69 6.66
N THR A 24 -1.70 -9.45 7.13
CA THR A 24 -2.21 -9.03 8.45
C THR A 24 -3.73 -9.11 8.50
N ILE A 25 -4.42 -8.69 7.44
CA ILE A 25 -5.89 -8.77 7.33
C ILE A 25 -6.37 -10.22 7.37
N GLN A 26 -5.72 -11.13 6.64
CA GLN A 26 -6.10 -12.54 6.63
C GLN A 26 -5.96 -13.22 7.99
N ARG A 27 -4.96 -12.80 8.79
CA ARG A 27 -4.67 -13.38 10.10
C ARG A 27 -5.52 -12.82 11.24
N ASN A 28 -6.18 -11.68 11.03
CA ASN A 28 -6.87 -10.94 12.07
C ASN A 28 -8.34 -10.65 11.72
N LYS A 29 -9.16 -10.34 12.73
CA LYS A 29 -10.54 -9.88 12.52
C LYS A 29 -10.57 -8.35 12.46
N LEU A 30 -10.33 -7.80 11.28
CA LEU A 30 -10.32 -6.36 11.02
C LEU A 30 -11.62 -5.91 10.33
N PRO A 31 -12.00 -4.62 10.42
CA PRO A 31 -13.21 -4.10 9.76
C PRO A 31 -13.05 -3.93 8.23
N PHE A 32 -11.95 -4.40 7.64
CA PHE A 32 -11.63 -4.36 6.21
C PHE A 32 -11.06 -5.71 5.75
N LYS A 33 -11.21 -6.01 4.46
CA LYS A 33 -11.01 -7.35 3.86
C LYS A 33 -9.82 -7.45 2.92
N GLU A 34 -9.40 -6.36 2.30
CA GLU A 34 -8.24 -6.35 1.41
C GLU A 34 -7.58 -4.97 1.37
N ALA A 35 -6.32 -4.95 0.95
CA ALA A 35 -5.57 -3.74 0.63
C ALA A 35 -5.11 -3.79 -0.84
N THR A 36 -5.08 -2.65 -1.53
CA THR A 36 -4.64 -2.56 -2.93
C THR A 36 -3.78 -1.34 -3.18
N ASN A 37 -2.80 -1.45 -4.08
CA ASN A 37 -2.03 -0.32 -4.59
C ASN A 37 -2.86 0.55 -5.54
N GLU A 38 -2.59 1.86 -5.56
CA GLU A 38 -2.93 2.80 -6.65
C GLU A 38 -4.37 2.65 -7.18
N SER A 39 -5.36 2.53 -6.29
CA SER A 39 -6.74 2.26 -6.69
C SER A 39 -7.65 3.48 -6.51
N PRO A 40 -8.46 3.86 -7.52
CA PRO A 40 -9.46 4.90 -7.35
C PRO A 40 -10.57 4.39 -6.44
N ALA A 41 -10.79 5.07 -5.31
CA ALA A 41 -11.97 4.82 -4.48
C ALA A 41 -12.82 6.07 -4.33
N LYS A 42 -14.14 5.87 -4.35
CA LYS A 42 -15.11 6.96 -4.21
C LYS A 42 -15.38 7.21 -2.74
N TYR A 43 -15.33 8.48 -2.35
CA TYR A 43 -15.85 8.95 -1.08
C TYR A 43 -16.74 10.16 -1.36
N ASP A 44 -18.04 9.99 -1.08
CA ASP A 44 -19.08 10.94 -1.48
C ASP A 44 -19.00 11.23 -3.01
N ALA A 45 -18.97 12.50 -3.42
CA ALA A 45 -18.87 12.92 -4.82
C ALA A 45 -17.43 13.01 -5.36
N LYS A 46 -16.40 12.62 -4.58
CA LYS A 46 -14.98 12.77 -4.97
C LYS A 46 -14.30 11.42 -5.15
N THR A 47 -13.37 11.36 -6.11
CA THR A 47 -12.49 10.21 -6.33
C THR A 47 -11.13 10.51 -5.73
N PHE A 48 -10.63 9.62 -4.90
CA PHE A 48 -9.30 9.72 -4.28
C PHE A 48 -8.41 8.60 -4.80
N PHE A 49 -7.11 8.89 -4.89
CA PHE A 49 -6.06 7.97 -5.29
C PHE A 49 -5.02 7.99 -4.17
N GLY A 50 -5.07 6.99 -3.30
CA GLY A 50 -4.01 6.78 -2.31
C GLY A 50 -3.02 5.74 -2.83
N ASP A 51 -1.79 5.79 -2.32
CA ASP A 51 -0.78 4.77 -2.60
C ASP A 51 -1.27 3.38 -2.20
N VAL A 52 -1.92 3.28 -1.02
CA VAL A 52 -2.64 2.08 -0.57
C VAL A 52 -4.08 2.43 -0.18
N VAL A 53 -5.03 1.60 -0.61
CA VAL A 53 -6.44 1.69 -0.19
C VAL A 53 -6.80 0.44 0.61
N LEU A 54 -7.36 0.63 1.81
CA LEU A 54 -7.95 -0.43 2.61
C LEU A 54 -9.45 -0.51 2.31
N TRP A 55 -9.96 -1.71 2.00
CA TRP A 55 -11.34 -1.90 1.55
C TRP A 55 -12.19 -2.66 2.56
N VAL A 56 -13.36 -2.13 2.89
CA VAL A 56 -14.42 -2.94 3.52
C VAL A 56 -15.01 -3.91 2.49
N ASN A 57 -15.28 -3.38 1.29
CA ASN A 57 -15.74 -4.13 0.12
C ASN A 57 -15.28 -3.40 -1.16
N ARG A 58 -14.33 -3.98 -1.89
CA ARG A 58 -13.79 -3.38 -3.12
C ARG A 58 -14.77 -3.40 -4.29
N GLU A 59 -15.56 -4.46 -4.43
CA GLU A 59 -16.55 -4.57 -5.51
C GLU A 59 -17.60 -3.46 -5.40
N ALA A 60 -18.04 -3.17 -4.17
CA ALA A 60 -18.94 -2.06 -3.86
C ALA A 60 -18.23 -0.69 -3.79
N ARG A 61 -16.91 -0.65 -4.02
CA ARG A 61 -16.04 0.54 -3.88
C ARG A 61 -16.14 1.23 -2.52
N GLN A 62 -16.35 0.46 -1.46
CA GLN A 62 -16.44 0.95 -0.09
C GLN A 62 -15.06 0.91 0.56
N ALA A 63 -14.33 2.03 0.48
CA ALA A 63 -13.06 2.20 1.15
C ALA A 63 -13.23 2.41 2.66
N TYR A 64 -12.32 1.84 3.44
CA TYR A 64 -12.16 2.11 4.87
C TYR A 64 -11.17 3.24 5.11
N SER A 65 -10.02 3.22 4.41
CA SER A 65 -8.97 4.22 4.56
C SER A 65 -8.15 4.37 3.28
N TYR A 66 -7.56 5.55 3.15
CA TYR A 66 -6.56 5.91 2.14
C TYR A 66 -5.25 6.17 2.85
N ILE A 67 -4.17 5.59 2.36
CA ILE A 67 -2.85 5.74 2.96
C ILE A 67 -1.92 6.28 1.89
N GLU A 68 -1.34 7.44 2.19
CA GLU A 68 -0.25 8.01 1.43
C GLU A 68 1.07 7.58 2.06
N ILE A 69 1.97 7.05 1.24
CA ILE A 69 3.30 6.60 1.65
C ILE A 69 4.31 7.61 1.10
N LYS A 70 5.10 8.19 1.99
CA LYS A 70 6.22 9.05 1.62
C LYS A 70 7.47 8.53 2.33
N PRO A 71 8.28 7.72 1.64
CA PRO A 71 9.48 7.17 2.26
C PRO A 71 10.47 8.27 2.62
N PRO A 72 11.30 8.08 3.66
CA PRO A 72 12.29 9.06 4.08
C PRO A 72 13.49 9.18 3.12
N PHE A 73 13.48 8.43 2.00
CA PHE A 73 14.55 8.38 1.01
C PHE A 73 14.15 9.06 -0.30
N ALA A 74 15.12 9.65 -0.99
CA ALA A 74 14.87 10.53 -2.14
C ALA A 74 14.44 9.80 -3.42
N ALA A 75 14.96 8.59 -3.69
CA ALA A 75 14.62 7.85 -4.91
C ALA A 75 14.66 6.33 -4.73
N LYS A 76 15.72 5.83 -4.09
CA LYS A 76 15.91 4.41 -3.76
C LYS A 76 16.66 4.31 -2.43
N GLU A 77 16.35 3.27 -1.68
CA GLU A 77 17.01 2.92 -0.43
C GLU A 77 17.27 1.42 -0.39
N ASN A 78 18.35 1.00 0.26
CA ASN A 78 18.57 -0.42 0.51
C ASN A 78 17.95 -0.81 1.85
N LEU A 79 16.85 -1.56 1.81
CA LEU A 79 16.16 -1.99 3.03
C LEU A 79 16.93 -3.08 3.80
N ASP A 80 17.89 -3.76 3.17
CA ASP A 80 18.67 -4.84 3.80
C ASP A 80 19.79 -4.33 4.70
N THR A 81 20.07 -3.02 4.70
CA THR A 81 21.16 -2.38 5.45
C THR A 81 20.68 -1.50 6.61
N LEU A 82 19.39 -1.58 6.95
CA LEU A 82 18.77 -0.91 8.09
C LEU A 82 18.81 -1.77 9.37
#